data_AF-A0A9D4C6H5-F1
#
_entry.id   AF-A0A9D4C6H5-F1
#
_cell.length_a   1.000
_cell.length_b   1.000
_cell.length_c   1.000
_cell.angle_alpha   90.00
_cell.angle_beta   90.00
_cell.angle_gamma   90.00
#
_symmetry.space_group_name_H-M   'P 1'
#
loop_
_entity.id
_entity.type
_entity.pdbx_description
1 polymer ?
#
loop_
_entity_poly.entity_id
_entity_poly.type
_entity_poly.pdbx_seq_one_letter_code
_entity_poly.pdbx_strand_id
1 'polypeptide(L)'
;MTCRVKPDEISVYENKLEIDFDAFFDKPSDLDSSELYPVEVNADGNCLPSCGSVFAFGTRERTEKIRTRIMKELHENEGTYLSNEFLNRGCSSQKYLAKHYAQYLEFFIPGMALDQDIIKDIF
;
A
#
# COMPACT_ATOMS: atom_id res chain seq x y z
N MET A 1 -23.84 -0.44 -5.14
CA MET A 1 -23.85 -1.91 -4.91
C MET A 1 -22.58 -2.26 -4.15
N THR A 2 -22.63 -2.31 -2.82
CA THR A 2 -21.47 -2.62 -1.98
C THR A 2 -21.45 -4.12 -1.72
N CYS A 3 -20.60 -4.84 -2.45
CA CYS A 3 -20.35 -6.25 -2.18
C CYS A 3 -19.50 -6.33 -0.90
N ARG A 4 -20.15 -6.49 0.26
CA ARG A 4 -19.46 -6.82 1.52
C ARG A 4 -19.14 -8.31 1.52
N VAL A 5 -18.13 -8.69 0.73
CA VAL A 5 -17.49 -10.00 0.89
C VAL A 5 -16.67 -9.89 2.17
N LYS A 6 -17.04 -10.62 3.23
CA LYS A 6 -16.10 -10.84 4.33
C LYS A 6 -14.91 -11.56 3.71
N PRO A 7 -13.66 -11.08 3.86
CA PRO A 7 -12.52 -11.89 3.47
C PRO A 7 -12.66 -13.24 4.18
N ASP A 8 -12.51 -14.33 3.42
CA ASP A 8 -12.52 -15.68 3.99
C ASP A 8 -11.47 -15.72 5.11
N GLU A 9 -11.75 -16.43 6.21
CA GLU A 9 -10.76 -16.60 7.28
C GLU A 9 -9.54 -17.33 6.70
N ILE A 10 -8.40 -16.66 6.68
CA ILE A 10 -7.14 -17.24 6.20
C ILE A 10 -6.46 -17.93 7.37
N SER A 11 -6.30 -19.24 7.26
CA SER A 11 -5.59 -20.04 8.24
C SER A 11 -4.13 -20.22 7.81
N VAL A 12 -3.19 -19.78 8.65
CA VAL A 12 -1.75 -20.03 8.47
C VAL A 12 -1.45 -21.51 8.19
N TYR A 13 -2.08 -22.41 8.94
CA TYR A 13 -1.87 -23.86 8.83
C TYR A 13 -2.39 -24.43 7.51
N GLU A 14 -3.69 -24.27 7.24
CA GLU A 14 -4.34 -24.74 6.00
C GLU A 14 -3.68 -24.18 4.74
N ASN A 15 -3.31 -22.90 4.76
CA ASN A 15 -2.66 -22.22 3.64
C ASN A 15 -1.15 -22.47 3.56
N LYS A 16 -0.56 -23.20 4.51
CA LYS A 16 0.88 -23.52 4.59
C LYS A 16 1.75 -22.26 4.52
N LEU A 17 1.34 -21.23 5.24
CA LEU A 17 2.07 -19.97 5.33
C LEU A 17 3.18 -20.09 6.37
N GLU A 18 4.31 -19.45 6.08
CA GLU A 18 5.46 -19.40 6.99
C GLU A 18 5.27 -18.25 7.97
N ILE A 19 5.41 -18.52 9.27
CA ILE A 19 5.30 -17.49 10.31
C ILE A 19 6.65 -16.79 10.44
N ASP A 20 6.64 -15.46 10.43
CA ASP A 20 7.80 -14.65 10.77
C ASP A 20 7.96 -14.63 12.31
N PHE A 21 8.78 -15.55 12.82
CA PHE A 21 8.97 -15.69 14.26
C PHE A 21 9.70 -14.48 14.88
N ASP A 22 10.62 -13.85 14.16
CA ASP A 22 11.34 -12.67 14.65
C ASP A 22 10.35 -11.53 14.88
N ALA A 23 9.47 -11.25 13.90
CA ALA A 23 8.40 -10.26 14.05
C ALA A 23 7.36 -10.65 15.11
N PHE A 24 7.09 -11.95 15.30
CA PHE A 24 6.15 -12.43 16.31
C PHE A 24 6.65 -12.16 17.73
N PHE A 25 7.95 -12.32 17.98
CA PHE A 25 8.56 -12.04 19.28
C PHE A 25 8.75 -10.54 19.53
N ASP A 26 8.94 -9.74 18.48
CA ASP A 26 9.09 -8.28 18.56
C ASP A 26 7.75 -7.51 18.57
N LYS A 27 6.64 -8.20 18.86
CA LYS A 27 5.32 -7.57 18.84
C LYS A 27 5.21 -6.42 19.87
N PRO A 28 4.57 -5.29 19.51
CA PRO A 28 4.31 -4.21 20.46
C PRO A 28 3.45 -4.68 21.63
N SER A 29 3.76 -4.22 22.84
CA SER A 29 3.05 -4.62 24.07
C SER A 29 1.59 -4.17 24.13
N ASP A 30 1.22 -3.19 23.31
CA ASP A 30 -0.13 -2.63 23.17
C ASP A 30 -0.96 -3.35 22.10
N LEU A 31 -0.39 -4.33 21.39
CA LEU A 31 -1.10 -5.12 20.40
C LEU A 31 -1.72 -6.37 21.05
N ASP A 32 -3.03 -6.33 21.31
CA ASP A 32 -3.80 -7.46 21.82
C ASP A 32 -4.19 -8.40 20.67
N SER A 33 -3.23 -9.20 20.20
CA SER A 33 -3.37 -9.99 18.97
C SER A 33 -3.08 -11.47 19.19
N SER A 34 -3.68 -12.09 20.20
CA SER A 34 -3.55 -13.54 20.45
C SER A 34 -3.93 -14.42 19.25
N GLU A 35 -4.54 -13.85 18.22
CA GLU A 35 -5.02 -14.53 17.01
C GLU A 35 -4.31 -14.09 15.72
N LEU A 36 -3.44 -13.08 15.75
CA LEU A 36 -2.71 -12.63 14.54
C LEU A 36 -1.29 -13.18 14.54
N TYR A 37 -0.93 -13.80 13.42
CA TYR A 37 0.40 -14.33 13.18
C TYR A 37 1.03 -13.57 12.01
N PRO A 38 2.19 -12.93 12.19
CA PRO A 38 2.91 -12.32 11.10
C PRO A 38 3.37 -13.42 10.14
N VAL A 39 3.15 -13.20 8.85
CA VAL A 39 3.49 -14.16 7.80
C VAL A 39 4.66 -13.62 7.00
N GLU A 40 5.62 -14.50 6.72
CA GLU A 40 6.78 -14.16 5.92
C GLU A 40 6.40 -13.89 4.46
N VAL A 41 6.91 -12.79 3.93
CA VAL A 41 6.83 -12.41 2.52
C VAL A 41 8.21 -12.00 2.06
N ASN A 42 8.53 -12.31 0.81
CA ASN A 42 9.84 -11.98 0.25
C ASN A 42 10.04 -10.46 0.31
N ALA A 43 11.20 -10.05 0.81
CA ALA A 43 11.67 -8.67 0.76
C ALA A 43 12.21 -8.33 -0.65
N ASP A 44 11.40 -8.59 -1.67
CA ASP A 44 11.62 -8.14 -3.03
C ASP A 44 10.72 -6.94 -3.34
N GLY A 45 10.93 -6.28 -4.49
CA GLY A 45 10.11 -5.15 -4.91
C GLY A 45 8.61 -5.45 -5.10
N ASN A 46 8.15 -6.67 -4.80
CA ASN A 46 6.76 -7.08 -4.79
C ASN A 46 6.20 -7.39 -3.40
N CYS A 47 6.91 -7.08 -2.32
CA CYS A 47 6.46 -7.35 -0.94
C CYS A 47 5.03 -6.84 -0.67
N LEU A 48 4.69 -5.61 -1.10
CA LEU A 48 3.35 -5.04 -0.91
C LEU A 48 2.25 -5.82 -1.69
N PRO A 49 2.39 -6.05 -3.02
CA PRO A 49 1.48 -6.96 -3.73
C PRO A 49 1.41 -8.37 -3.17
N SER A 50 2.52 -8.93 -2.66
CA SER A 50 2.56 -10.25 -2.03
C SER A 50 1.79 -10.29 -0.72
N CYS A 51 1.92 -9.27 0.14
CA CYS A 51 1.08 -9.10 1.34
C CYS A 51 -0.40 -9.07 0.96
N GLY A 52 -0.77 -8.27 -0.05
CA GLY A 52 -2.15 -8.20 -0.53
C GLY A 52 -2.67 -9.53 -1.06
N SER A 53 -1.80 -10.32 -1.72
CA SER A 53 -2.14 -11.65 -2.22
C SER A 53 -2.39 -12.63 -1.08
N VAL A 54 -1.51 -12.65 -0.07
CA VAL A 54 -1.68 -13.47 1.13
C VAL A 54 -2.94 -13.06 1.88
N PHE A 55 -3.15 -11.76 2.11
CA PHE A 55 -4.31 -11.24 2.82
C PHE A 55 -5.65 -11.49 2.10
N ALA A 56 -5.67 -11.51 0.78
CA ALA A 56 -6.91 -11.71 0.02
C ALA A 56 -7.20 -13.17 -0.32
N PHE A 57 -6.17 -14.01 -0.43
CA PHE A 57 -6.30 -15.37 -1.00
C PHE A 57 -5.55 -16.45 -0.23
N GLY A 58 -4.84 -16.11 0.86
CA GLY A 58 -4.01 -17.05 1.59
C GLY A 58 -2.88 -17.66 0.76
N THR A 59 -2.41 -16.97 -0.29
CA THR A 59 -1.32 -17.46 -1.15
C THR A 59 -0.52 -16.31 -1.76
N ARG A 60 0.77 -16.53 -2.02
CA ARG A 60 1.66 -15.59 -2.73
C ARG A 60 1.54 -15.67 -4.26
N GLU A 61 0.91 -16.71 -4.80
CA GLU A 61 0.85 -16.98 -6.24
C GLU A 61 0.08 -15.91 -7.05
N ARG A 62 -0.67 -15.03 -6.39
CA ARG A 62 -1.47 -13.98 -7.03
C ARG A 62 -0.85 -12.59 -6.90
N THR A 63 0.42 -12.50 -6.51
CA THR A 63 1.20 -11.25 -6.39
C THR A 63 1.08 -10.39 -7.65
N GLU A 64 1.34 -10.95 -8.84
CA GLU A 64 1.26 -10.21 -10.11
C GLU A 64 -0.16 -9.71 -10.42
N LYS A 65 -1.18 -10.51 -10.08
CA LYS A 65 -2.58 -10.13 -10.26
C LYS A 65 -2.97 -8.97 -9.34
N ILE A 66 -2.51 -8.98 -8.09
CA ILE A 66 -2.69 -7.88 -7.16
C ILE A 66 -1.98 -6.63 -7.67
N ARG A 67 -0.71 -6.75 -8.08
CA ARG A 67 0.08 -5.66 -8.67
C ARG A 67 -0.65 -5.02 -9.85
N THR A 68 -1.18 -5.83 -10.76
CA THR A 68 -1.94 -5.36 -11.93
C THR A 68 -3.20 -4.60 -11.52
N ARG A 69 -3.92 -5.09 -10.50
CA ARG A 69 -5.11 -4.42 -9.97
C ARG A 69 -4.80 -3.10 -9.26
N ILE A 70 -3.69 -3.03 -8.53
CA ILE A 70 -3.21 -1.79 -7.92
C ILE A 70 -2.93 -0.76 -9.01
N MET A 71 -2.18 -1.13 -10.05
CA MET A 71 -1.88 -0.20 -11.15
C MET A 71 -3.14 0.26 -11.88
N LYS A 72 -4.08 -0.65 -12.12
CA LYS A 72 -5.37 -0.31 -12.71
C LYS A 72 -6.15 0.69 -11.85
N GLU A 73 -6.25 0.45 -10.55
CA GLU A 73 -6.93 1.32 -9.59
C GLU A 73 -6.29 2.72 -9.55
N LEU A 74 -4.95 2.78 -9.50
CA LEU A 74 -4.21 4.04 -9.50
C LEU A 74 -4.45 4.83 -10.78
N HIS A 75 -4.48 4.18 -11.93
CA HIS A 75 -4.75 4.83 -13.22
C HIS A 75 -6.21 5.30 -13.34
N GLU A 76 -7.18 4.45 -13.00
CA GLU A 76 -8.61 4.80 -13.11
C GLU A 76 -9.04 5.88 -12.11
N ASN A 77 -8.29 6.08 -11.02
CA ASN A 77 -8.61 7.03 -9.96
C ASN A 77 -7.50 8.07 -9.73
N GLU A 78 -6.65 8.31 -10.73
CA GLU A 78 -5.48 9.18 -10.64
C GLU A 78 -5.82 10.57 -10.05
N GLY A 79 -6.91 11.19 -10.52
CA GLY A 79 -7.36 12.49 -10.03
C GLY A 79 -7.67 12.52 -8.52
N THR A 80 -8.07 11.38 -7.94
CA THR A 80 -8.27 11.24 -6.49
C THR A 80 -6.94 11.16 -5.77
N TYR A 81 -6.00 10.34 -6.26
CA TYR A 81 -4.70 10.14 -5.63
C TYR A 81 -3.78 11.38 -5.74
N LEU A 82 -3.94 12.20 -6.79
CA LEU A 82 -3.24 13.47 -6.95
C LEU A 82 -3.99 14.67 -6.33
N SER A 83 -5.21 14.47 -5.80
CA SER A 83 -5.98 15.55 -5.18
C SER A 83 -5.45 15.89 -3.80
N ASN A 84 -5.16 17.18 -3.58
CA ASN A 84 -4.74 17.68 -2.28
C ASN A 84 -5.84 17.57 -1.21
N GLU A 85 -7.11 17.50 -1.60
CA GLU A 85 -8.19 17.23 -0.65
C GLU A 85 -8.01 15.83 -0.04
N PHE A 86 -7.77 14.82 -0.88
CA PHE A 86 -7.60 13.44 -0.44
C PHE A 86 -6.26 13.23 0.27
N LEU A 87 -5.17 13.79 -0.26
CA LEU A 87 -3.85 13.73 0.38
C LEU A 87 -3.85 14.35 1.79
N ASN A 88 -4.65 15.41 2.03
CA ASN A 88 -4.74 16.05 3.33
C ASN A 88 -5.73 15.40 4.31
N ARG A 89 -6.44 14.32 3.95
CA ARG A 89 -7.41 13.68 4.86
C ARG A 89 -6.80 13.21 6.19
N GLY A 90 -5.50 12.91 6.21
CA GLY A 90 -4.75 12.56 7.42
C GLY A 90 -3.97 13.72 8.06
N CYS A 91 -4.04 14.94 7.50
CA CYS A 91 -3.24 16.07 7.94
C CYS A 91 -4.13 17.24 8.41
N SER A 92 -3.93 17.68 9.65
CA SER A 92 -4.62 18.83 10.22
C SER A 92 -4.19 20.18 9.61
N SER A 93 -3.06 20.20 8.89
CA SER A 93 -2.60 21.37 8.13
C SER A 93 -2.84 21.16 6.63
N GLN A 94 -3.51 22.10 5.96
CA GLN A 94 -3.67 22.10 4.50
C GLN A 94 -2.33 22.38 3.80
N LYS A 95 -1.47 21.36 3.72
CA LYS A 95 -0.22 21.44 2.97
C LYS A 95 -0.46 20.99 1.54
N TYR A 96 0.27 21.60 0.62
CA TYR A 96 0.27 21.18 -0.78
C TYR A 96 1.20 19.95 -0.91
N LEU A 97 0.70 18.78 -0.48
CA LEU A 97 1.49 17.56 -0.31
C LEU A 97 2.02 17.02 -1.64
N ALA A 98 1.22 17.13 -2.72
CA ALA A 98 1.64 16.72 -4.06
C ALA A 98 2.96 17.40 -4.48
N LYS A 99 3.12 18.69 -4.15
CA LYS A 99 4.38 19.42 -4.41
C LYS A 99 5.56 18.89 -3.60
N HIS A 100 5.34 18.45 -2.36
CA HIS A 100 6.42 17.90 -1.55
C HIS A 100 6.86 16.54 -2.10
N TYR A 101 5.91 15.71 -2.52
CA TYR A 101 6.23 14.42 -3.16
C TYR A 101 6.93 14.60 -4.50
N ALA A 102 6.51 15.56 -5.32
CA ALA A 102 7.12 15.82 -6.62
C ALA A 102 8.63 16.11 -6.53
N GLN A 103 9.12 16.68 -5.42
CA GLN A 103 10.55 16.97 -5.21
C GLN A 103 11.44 15.73 -5.09
N TYR A 104 10.87 14.55 -4.82
CA TYR A 104 11.59 13.29 -4.68
C TYR A 104 11.49 12.39 -5.92
N LEU A 105 10.82 12.85 -6.97
CA LEU A 105 10.70 12.13 -8.23
C LEU A 105 11.88 12.44 -9.15
N GLU A 106 12.23 11.47 -9.99
CA GLU A 106 13.43 11.51 -10.85
C GLU A 106 13.42 12.70 -11.82
N PHE A 107 12.23 13.14 -12.25
CA PHE A 107 12.05 14.23 -13.21
C PHE A 107 12.03 15.63 -12.57
N PHE A 108 12.22 15.74 -11.25
CA PHE A 108 12.29 17.04 -10.59
C PHE A 108 13.61 17.75 -10.88
N ILE A 109 13.52 18.99 -11.38
CA ILE A 109 14.68 19.85 -11.61
C ILE A 109 14.77 20.88 -10.46
N PRO A 110 15.86 20.88 -9.66
CA PRO A 110 16.07 21.86 -8.61
C PRO A 110 16.01 23.30 -9.15
N GLY A 111 15.25 24.17 -8.49
CA GLY A 111 15.03 25.56 -8.92
C GLY A 111 13.81 25.76 -9.83
N MET A 112 13.15 24.69 -10.27
CA MET A 112 11.88 24.77 -10.97
C MET A 112 10.74 25.14 -10.01
N ALA A 113 9.93 26.14 -10.39
CA ALA A 113 8.73 26.48 -9.64
C ALA A 113 7.67 25.39 -9.87
N LEU A 114 7.38 24.60 -8.83
CA LEU A 114 6.36 23.56 -8.88
C LEU A 114 4.96 24.17 -8.77
N ASP A 115 4.30 24.35 -9.91
CA ASP A 115 2.88 24.62 -10.03
C ASP A 115 2.08 23.34 -10.32
N GLN A 116 0.75 23.47 -10.47
CA GLN A 116 -0.14 22.32 -10.63
C GLN A 116 0.10 21.52 -11.91
N ASP A 117 0.48 22.18 -12.99
CA ASP A 117 0.63 21.53 -14.29
C ASP A 117 1.98 20.82 -14.37
N ILE A 118 3.04 21.46 -13.86
CA ILE A 118 4.36 20.83 -13.73
C ILE A 118 4.31 19.62 -12.80
N ILE A 119 3.53 19.67 -11.71
CA ILE A 119 3.40 18.50 -10.82
C ILE A 119 2.74 17.33 -11.56
N LYS A 120 1.72 17.58 -12.38
CA LYS A 120 1.10 16.51 -13.20
C LYS A 120 2.07 15.94 -14.22
N ASP A 121 2.94 16.76 -14.79
CA ASP A 121 3.93 16.31 -15.76
C ASP A 121 5.08 15.48 -15.13
N ILE A 122 5.35 15.68 -13.82
CA ILE A 122 6.37 14.93 -13.07
C ILE A 122 5.84 13.56 -12.60
N PHE A 123 4.54 13.48 -12.27
CA PHE A 123 3.88 12.25 -11.79
C PHE A 123 3.56 11.28 -12.94
#